data_AF-A0A496BXA4-F1
#
_entry.id   AF-A0A496BXA4-F1
#
_cell.length_a   1.000
_cell.length_b   1.000
_cell.length_c   1.000
_cell.angle_alpha   90.00
_cell.angle_beta   90.00
_cell.angle_gamma   90.00
#
_symmetry.space_group_name_H-M   'P 1'
#
loop_
_entity.id
_entity.type
_entity.pdbx_description
1 polymer ?
#
loop_
_entity_poly.entity_id
_entity_poly.type
_entity_poly.pdbx_seq_one_letter_code
_entity_poly.pdbx_strand_id
1 'polypeptide(L)'
;MKKEEDFVMGLSIYMACLREKKRYSTAKSYQDALNSFKCFCGMEAIPYAYINRNRLLCYQSWLLDKGRSLNTVSTYMRRIRHIYNLAV
;
A
#
# COMPACT_ATOMS: atom_id res chain seq x y z
N MET A 1 5.43 -6.44 21.81
CA MET A 1 5.49 -6.25 20.34
C MET A 1 4.49 -5.17 19.99
N LYS A 2 4.93 -3.90 19.90
CA LYS A 2 4.00 -2.79 19.66
C LYS A 2 3.43 -2.93 18.26
N LYS A 3 2.10 -3.02 18.19
CA LYS A 3 1.29 -3.06 16.98
C LYS A 3 1.74 -1.94 16.06
N GLU A 4 1.93 -2.25 14.78
CA GLU A 4 1.95 -1.21 13.76
C GLU A 4 0.60 -0.47 13.86
N GLU A 5 0.60 0.71 14.48
CA GLU A 5 -0.58 1.49 14.87
C GLU A 5 -1.50 1.77 13.66
N ASP A 6 -0.92 1.89 12.47
CA ASP A 6 -1.64 2.00 11.21
C ASP A 6 -0.86 1.35 10.04
N PHE A 7 -1.55 1.19 8.91
CA PHE A 7 -1.02 0.57 7.69
C PHE A 7 0.17 1.33 7.09
N VAL A 8 0.22 2.66 7.26
CA VAL A 8 1.30 3.50 6.71
C VAL A 8 2.60 3.21 7.46
N MET A 9 2.53 3.08 8.78
CA MET A 9 3.67 2.70 9.60
C MET A 9 4.17 1.30 9.25
N GLY A 10 3.27 0.32 9.11
CA GLY A 10 3.67 -1.04 8.76
C GLY A 10 4.34 -1.16 7.39
N LEU A 11 3.80 -0.45 6.40
CA LEU A 11 4.43 -0.38 5.09
C LEU A 11 5.80 0.31 5.14
N SER A 12 5.96 1.34 5.98
CA SER A 12 7.22 2.05 6.17
C SER A 12 8.31 1.17 6.80
N ILE A 13 7.96 0.40 7.84
CA ILE A 13 8.87 -0.59 8.47
C ILE A 13 9.29 -1.64 7.44
N TYR A 14 8.34 -2.16 6.67
CA TYR A 14 8.64 -3.15 5.63
C TYR A 14 9.57 -2.58 4.54
N MET A 15 9.36 -1.33 4.12
CA MET A 15 10.26 -0.65 3.17
C MET A 15 11.66 -0.46 3.73
N ALA A 16 11.81 -0.15 5.02
CA ALA A 16 13.11 -0.05 5.66
C ALA A 16 13.86 -1.41 5.61
N CYS A 17 13.18 -2.51 5.95
CA CYS A 17 13.75 -3.86 5.85
C CYS A 17 14.18 -4.21 4.41
N LEU A 18 13.39 -3.81 3.39
CA LEU A 18 13.78 -4.01 1.99
C LEU A 18 15.04 -3.22 1.62
N ARG A 19 15.21 -2.00 2.13
CA ARG A 19 16.39 -1.16 1.86
C ARG A 19 17.64 -1.73 2.51
N GLU A 20 17.56 -2.24 3.73
CA GLU A 20 18.66 -2.96 4.40
C GLU A 20 19.13 -4.15 3.57
N LYS A 21 18.19 -4.87 2.95
CA LYS A 21 18.46 -5.99 2.02
C LYS A 21 18.89 -5.54 0.62
N LYS A 22 19.19 -4.25 0.42
CA LYS A 22 19.56 -3.64 -0.88
C LYS A 22 18.51 -3.80 -1.98
N ARG A 23 17.24 -4.06 -1.63
CA ARG A 23 16.11 -4.23 -2.57
C ARG A 23 15.42 -2.89 -2.87
N TYR A 24 16.20 -1.90 -3.30
CA TYR A 24 15.75 -0.51 -3.45
C TYR A 24 14.59 -0.32 -4.44
N SER A 25 14.63 -1.00 -5.59
CA SER A 25 13.56 -0.94 -6.59
C SER A 25 12.24 -1.51 -6.05
N THR A 26 12.33 -2.57 -5.24
CA THR A 26 11.16 -3.15 -4.57
C THR A 26 10.60 -2.16 -3.55
N ALA A 27 11.46 -1.57 -2.70
CA ALA A 27 11.05 -0.56 -1.72
C ALA A 27 10.39 0.65 -2.38
N LYS A 28 10.94 1.14 -3.50
CA LYS A 28 10.35 2.23 -4.29
C LYS A 28 8.97 1.87 -4.83
N SER A 29 8.79 0.65 -5.35
CA SER A 29 7.46 0.18 -5.79
C SER A 29 6.42 0.14 -4.66
N TYR A 30 6.81 -0.21 -3.43
CA TYR A 30 5.93 -0.10 -2.26
C TYR A 30 5.61 1.36 -1.92
N GLN A 31 6.60 2.25 -1.96
CA GLN A 31 6.40 3.68 -1.70
C GLN A 31 5.41 4.30 -2.70
N ASP A 32 5.52 3.94 -3.99
CA ASP A 32 4.64 4.49 -5.03
C ASP A 32 3.19 4.00 -4.84
N ALA A 33 3.01 2.72 -4.46
CA ALA A 33 1.71 2.18 -4.11
C ALA A 33 1.12 2.89 -2.88
N LEU A 34 1.93 3.12 -1.83
CA LEU A 34 1.50 3.83 -0.62
C LEU A 34 1.08 5.26 -0.93
N ASN A 35 1.90 6.03 -1.65
CA ASN A 35 1.61 7.41 -2.01
C ASN A 35 0.30 7.50 -2.80
N SER A 36 0.10 6.57 -3.75
CA SER A 36 -1.13 6.47 -4.51
C SER A 36 -2.34 6.15 -3.62
N PHE A 37 -2.19 5.22 -2.68
CA PHE A 37 -3.29 4.83 -1.79
C PHE A 37 -3.64 5.92 -0.77
N LYS A 38 -2.64 6.65 -0.25
CA LYS A 38 -2.85 7.85 0.58
C LYS A 38 -3.62 8.93 -0.17
N CYS A 39 -3.23 9.20 -1.42
CA CYS A 39 -3.93 10.15 -2.29
C CYS A 39 -5.40 9.75 -2.52
N PHE A 40 -5.68 8.46 -2.72
CA PHE A 40 -7.04 7.94 -2.81
C PHE A 40 -7.82 8.07 -1.49
N CYS A 41 -7.18 7.73 -0.37
CA CYS A 41 -7.81 7.77 0.94
C CYS A 41 -8.05 9.20 1.44
N GLY A 42 -7.23 10.16 1.00
CA GLY A 42 -7.22 11.52 1.56
C GLY A 42 -6.76 11.56 3.02
N MET A 43 -5.97 10.58 3.46
CA MET A 43 -5.56 10.41 4.85
C MET A 43 -4.05 10.21 4.98
N GLU A 44 -3.47 10.83 6.01
CA GLU A 44 -2.06 10.68 6.35
C GLU A 44 -1.76 9.35 7.07
N ALA A 45 -2.69 8.91 7.92
CA ALA A 45 -2.69 7.65 8.64
C ALA A 45 -3.87 6.79 8.15
N ILE A 46 -3.64 5.49 7.96
CA ILE A 46 -4.67 4.57 7.42
C ILE A 46 -4.84 3.39 8.39
N PRO A 47 -5.88 3.39 9.24
CA PRO A 47 -6.15 2.25 10.12
C PRO A 47 -6.39 0.97 9.32
N TYR A 48 -5.91 -0.18 9.78
CA TYR A 48 -6.16 -1.46 9.10
C TYR A 48 -7.66 -1.77 8.93
N ALA A 49 -8.49 -1.40 9.91
CA ALA A 49 -9.95 -1.54 9.82
C ALA A 49 -10.58 -0.71 8.68
N TYR A 50 -9.90 0.34 8.21
CA TYR A 50 -10.35 1.11 7.05
C TYR A 50 -10.15 0.35 5.73
N ILE A 51 -9.21 -0.59 5.70
CA ILE A 51 -8.91 -1.41 4.52
C ILE A 51 -9.88 -2.58 4.48
N ASN A 52 -10.84 -2.51 3.58
CA ASN A 52 -11.81 -3.59 3.33
C ASN A 52 -12.01 -3.81 1.83
N ARG A 53 -12.71 -4.89 1.49
CA ARG A 53 -12.96 -5.28 0.10
C ARG A 53 -13.56 -4.15 -0.74
N ASN A 54 -14.57 -3.45 -0.23
CA ASN A 54 -15.24 -2.38 -0.97
C ASN A 54 -14.28 -1.22 -1.24
N ARG A 55 -13.48 -0.81 -0.25
CA ARG A 55 -12.47 0.24 -0.42
C ARG A 55 -11.40 -0.14 -1.43
N LEU A 56 -10.94 -1.39 -1.42
CA LEU A 56 -9.97 -1.89 -2.40
C LEU A 56 -10.55 -1.92 -3.82
N LEU A 57 -11.82 -2.26 -3.99
CA LEU A 57 -12.52 -2.18 -5.29
C LEU A 57 -12.66 -0.73 -5.78
N CYS A 58 -13.01 0.19 -4.89
CA CYS A 58 -13.06 1.62 -5.22
C CYS A 58 -11.67 2.15 -5.60
N TYR A 59 -10.61 1.75 -4.88
CA TYR A 59 -9.24 2.14 -5.22
C TYR A 59 -8.81 1.61 -6.59
N GLN A 60 -9.14 0.36 -6.89
CA GLN A 60 -8.89 -0.23 -8.21
C GLN A 60 -9.58 0.56 -9.33
N SER A 61 -10.86 0.90 -9.16
CA SER A 61 -11.62 1.70 -10.13
C SER A 61 -11.03 3.10 -10.29
N TRP A 62 -10.71 3.76 -9.17
CA TRP A 62 -10.07 5.07 -9.15
C TRP A 62 -8.72 5.10 -9.89
N LEU A 63 -7.92 4.03 -9.82
CA LEU A 63 -6.68 3.92 -10.58
C LEU A 63 -6.94 3.80 -12.09
N LEU A 64 -7.95 3.05 -12.49
CA LEU A 64 -8.33 2.88 -13.89
C LEU A 64 -8.86 4.19 -14.47
N ASP A 65 -9.70 4.91 -13.71
CA ASP A 65 -10.22 6.23 -14.10
C ASP A 65 -9.10 7.28 -14.26
N LYS A 66 -8.02 7.15 -13.48
CA LYS A 66 -6.78 7.95 -13.62
C LYS A 66 -5.91 7.53 -14.82
N GLY A 67 -6.35 6.58 -15.64
CA GLY A 67 -5.63 6.09 -16.81
C GLY A 67 -4.42 5.21 -16.49
N ARG A 68 -4.36 4.59 -15.29
CA ARG A 68 -3.25 3.69 -14.95
C ARG A 68 -3.40 2.36 -15.68
N SER A 69 -2.27 1.84 -16.17
CA SER A 69 -2.22 0.53 -16.81
C SER A 69 -2.66 -0.60 -15.86
N LEU A 70 -3.21 -1.68 -16.41
CA LEU A 70 -3.56 -2.89 -15.63
C LEU A 70 -2.37 -3.47 -14.86
N ASN A 71 -1.16 -3.33 -15.38
CA ASN A 71 0.07 -3.75 -14.72
C ASN A 71 0.35 -2.92 -13.46
N THR A 72 0.18 -1.60 -13.54
CA THR A 72 0.30 -0.69 -12.40
C THR A 72 -0.75 -1.01 -11.34
N VAL A 73 -2.02 -1.13 -11.76
CA VAL A 73 -3.13 -1.49 -10.87
C VAL A 73 -2.84 -2.79 -10.14
N SER A 74 -2.51 -3.85 -10.89
CA SER A 74 -2.21 -5.15 -10.32
C SER A 74 -1.03 -5.12 -9.35
N THR A 75 0.00 -4.33 -9.66
CA THR A 75 1.17 -4.17 -8.80
C THR A 75 0.80 -3.48 -7.50
N TYR A 76 0.13 -2.33 -7.54
CA TYR A 76 -0.27 -1.61 -6.33
C TYR A 76 -1.18 -2.47 -5.45
N MET A 77 -2.17 -3.14 -6.05
CA MET A 77 -3.10 -4.01 -5.33
C MET A 77 -2.38 -5.19 -4.64
N ARG A 78 -1.38 -5.81 -5.29
CA ARG A 78 -0.57 -6.86 -4.66
C ARG A 78 0.25 -6.33 -3.49
N ARG A 79 0.83 -5.13 -3.61
CA ARG A 79 1.64 -4.50 -2.56
C ARG A 79 0.80 -4.18 -1.33
N ILE A 80 -0.39 -3.60 -1.52
CA ILE A 80 -1.30 -3.29 -0.43
C ILE A 80 -1.76 -4.55 0.29
N ARG A 81 -2.21 -5.57 -0.47
CA ARG A 81 -2.62 -6.86 0.12
C ARG A 81 -1.51 -7.54 0.89
N HIS A 82 -0.28 -7.51 0.36
CA HIS A 82 0.86 -8.13 1.02
C HIS A 82 1.10 -7.54 2.41
N ILE A 83 1.13 -6.21 2.54
CA ILE A 83 1.33 -5.56 3.84
C ILE A 83 0.15 -5.82 4.78
N TYR A 84 -1.09 -5.79 4.27
CA TYR A 84 -2.26 -6.11 5.07
C TYR A 84 -2.17 -7.53 5.66
N ASN A 85 -1.82 -8.52 4.84
CA ASN A 85 -1.70 -9.92 5.26
C ASN A 85 -0.49 -10.20 6.17
N LEU A 86 0.48 -9.30 6.25
CA LEU A 86 1.57 -9.42 7.22
C LEU A 86 1.16 -8.94 8.62
N ALA A 87 0.12 -8.10 8.70
CA ALA A 87 -0.32 -7.47 9.93
C ALA A 87 -1.60 -8.09 10.53
N VAL A 88 -2.39 -8.80 9.72
CA VAL A 88 -3.67 -9.45 10.09
C VAL A 88 -3.55 -10.95 9.84
#